data_AF-A0A1E3X5X5-F1
#
_entry.id   AF-A0A1E3X5X5-F1
#
_cell.length_a   1.000
_cell.length_b   1.000
_cell.length_c   1.000
_cell.angle_alpha   90.00
_cell.angle_beta   90.00
_cell.angle_gamma   90.00
#
_symmetry.space_group_name_H-M   'P 1'
#
loop_
_entity.id
_entity.type
_entity.pdbx_description
1 polymer ?
#
loop_
_entity_poly.entity_id
_entity_poly.type
_entity_poly.pdbx_seq_one_letter_code
_entity_poly.pdbx_strand_id
1 'polypeptide(L)'
;MLLWAYTQKKQSADHDKKGLPIRKDAQKLLKKNHYLAAETARKWDVESAAFYNRLIKIGLHHNQAMCALARKCSARNFALMKRIHNSKNNSVPEQDTTLTYIFKDQNGKIIESKKAREIVLEKYPSKKSLQKQKQRTTALN
;
A
#
# COMPACT_ATOMS: atom_id res chain seq x y z
N MET A 1 -43.08 12.53 -15.49
CA MET A 1 -42.35 13.51 -14.65
C MET A 1 -42.30 12.96 -13.23
N LEU A 2 -41.28 12.17 -12.87
CA LEU A 2 -41.12 11.66 -11.51
C LEU A 2 -39.65 11.79 -11.10
N LEU A 3 -39.49 12.32 -9.89
CA LEU A 3 -38.31 12.97 -9.35
C LEU A 3 -37.05 12.10 -9.44
N TRP A 4 -36.02 12.67 -10.04
CA TRP A 4 -34.62 12.30 -9.80
C TRP A 4 -34.35 12.42 -8.30
N ALA A 5 -34.15 11.29 -7.60
CA ALA A 5 -33.60 11.29 -6.26
C ALA A 5 -32.12 11.71 -6.33
N TYR A 6 -31.88 13.01 -6.44
CA TYR A 6 -30.57 13.62 -6.28
C TYR A 6 -30.13 13.41 -4.83
N THR A 7 -29.51 12.28 -4.53
CA THR A 7 -28.95 12.04 -3.20
C THR A 7 -27.79 13.01 -3.03
N GLN A 8 -28.04 14.09 -2.29
CA GLN A 8 -27.04 15.10 -1.97
C GLN A 8 -25.78 14.42 -1.42
N LYS A 9 -24.71 14.56 -2.20
CA LYS A 9 -23.37 14.08 -1.89
C LYS A 9 -22.77 14.96 -0.79
N LYS A 10 -23.19 14.79 0.46
CA LYS A 10 -22.49 15.40 1.62
C LYS A 10 -21.20 14.62 1.90
N GLN A 11 -20.19 14.85 1.07
CA GLN A 11 -18.79 14.42 1.27
C GLN A 11 -17.98 15.44 2.09
N SER A 12 -18.65 16.35 2.80
CA SER A 12 -18.01 17.47 3.51
C SER A 12 -17.58 17.16 4.95
N ALA A 13 -17.86 15.96 5.46
CA ALA A 13 -17.37 15.56 6.79
C ALA A 13 -16.29 14.49 6.63
N ASP A 14 -15.22 14.57 7.40
CA ASP A 14 -14.21 13.50 7.52
C ASP A 14 -14.77 12.26 8.26
N HIS A 15 -16.10 12.09 8.26
CA HIS A 15 -16.84 11.08 8.99
C HIS A 15 -17.71 10.29 8.02
N ASP A 16 -17.47 8.98 7.95
CA ASP A 16 -18.35 8.04 7.26
C ASP A 16 -19.56 7.73 8.15
N LYS A 17 -20.78 7.75 7.58
CA LYS A 17 -21.99 7.33 8.30
C LYS A 17 -22.15 5.81 8.28
N LYS A 18 -22.51 5.21 9.43
CA LYS A 18 -22.84 3.78 9.55
C LYS A 18 -24.07 3.46 8.68
N GLY A 19 -24.02 2.36 7.91
CA GLY A 19 -25.14 1.89 7.08
C GLY A 19 -25.18 2.41 5.64
N LEU A 20 -24.14 3.10 5.16
CA LEU A 20 -24.06 3.48 3.75
C LEU A 20 -23.83 2.25 2.86
N PRO A 21 -24.58 2.07 1.76
CA PRO A 21 -24.32 1.00 0.80
C PRO A 21 -22.93 1.15 0.20
N ILE A 22 -22.26 0.04 -0.09
CA ILE A 22 -20.95 0.02 -0.77
C ILE A 22 -21.16 0.57 -2.19
N ARG A 23 -20.93 1.88 -2.38
CA ARG A 23 -21.00 2.56 -3.68
C ARG A 23 -19.63 2.53 -4.38
N LYS A 24 -19.59 2.88 -5.68
CA LYS A 24 -18.35 3.11 -6.46
C LYS A 24 -17.35 4.01 -5.72
N ASP A 25 -17.85 4.94 -4.93
CA ASP A 25 -17.07 5.75 -4.02
C ASP A 25 -16.76 4.93 -2.76
N ALA A 26 -15.69 4.14 -2.77
CA ALA A 26 -15.26 3.42 -1.57
C ALA A 26 -15.06 4.40 -0.39
N GLN A 27 -15.32 3.89 0.82
CA GLN A 27 -15.25 4.60 2.09
C GLN A 27 -13.98 5.48 2.19
N LYS A 28 -14.13 6.77 2.54
CA LYS A 28 -13.02 7.74 2.47
C LYS A 28 -11.88 7.34 3.41
N LEU A 29 -12.21 6.88 4.61
CA LEU A 29 -11.25 6.39 5.59
C LEU A 29 -10.47 5.17 5.06
N LEU A 30 -11.15 4.26 4.37
CA LEU A 30 -10.53 3.06 3.80
C LEU A 30 -9.50 3.42 2.72
N LYS A 31 -9.82 4.38 1.85
CA LYS A 31 -8.88 4.88 0.82
C LYS A 31 -7.65 5.53 1.46
N LYS A 32 -7.87 6.39 2.47
CA LYS A 32 -6.78 7.04 3.23
C LYS A 32 -5.86 6.01 3.89
N ASN A 33 -6.43 5.02 4.56
CA ASN A 33 -5.65 3.99 5.25
C ASN A 33 -4.86 3.13 4.26
N HIS A 34 -5.44 2.77 3.11
CA HIS A 34 -4.69 2.04 2.08
C HIS A 34 -3.59 2.87 1.42
N TYR A 35 -3.80 4.17 1.27
CA TYR A 35 -2.74 5.06 0.81
C TYR A 35 -1.57 5.10 1.81
N LEU A 36 -1.85 5.26 3.10
CA LEU A 36 -0.83 5.25 4.16
C LEU A 36 -0.12 3.89 4.28
N ALA A 37 -0.86 2.79 4.11
CA ALA A 37 -0.31 1.44 4.07
C ALA A 37 0.64 1.28 2.87
N ALA A 38 0.28 1.77 1.69
CA ALA A 38 1.15 1.77 0.52
C ALA A 38 2.41 2.62 0.72
N GLU A 39 2.28 3.78 1.37
CA GLU A 39 3.41 4.66 1.66
C GLU A 39 4.41 4.00 2.61
N THR A 40 3.91 3.28 3.60
CA THR A 40 4.71 2.46 4.53
C THR A 40 5.33 1.28 3.79
N ALA A 41 4.54 0.52 3.03
CA ALA A 41 5.00 -0.65 2.29
C ALA A 41 6.17 -0.30 1.35
N ARG A 42 6.10 0.80 0.62
CA ARG A 42 7.20 1.25 -0.26
C ARG A 42 8.52 1.50 0.49
N LYS A 43 8.47 1.91 1.76
CA LYS A 43 9.66 2.25 2.56
C LYS A 43 10.32 1.03 3.20
N TRP A 44 9.57 -0.06 3.37
CA TRP A 44 10.01 -1.23 4.15
C TRP A 44 10.07 -2.52 3.34
N ASP A 45 9.11 -2.73 2.43
CA ASP A 45 9.04 -3.93 1.59
C ASP A 45 9.74 -3.71 0.26
N VAL A 46 10.69 -4.60 -0.05
CA VAL A 46 11.53 -4.55 -1.25
C VAL A 46 10.68 -4.72 -2.52
N GLU A 47 9.69 -5.61 -2.50
CA GLU A 47 8.82 -5.84 -3.66
C GLU A 47 7.94 -4.62 -3.95
N SER A 48 7.37 -4.02 -2.91
CA SER A 48 6.57 -2.80 -3.00
C SER A 48 7.41 -1.61 -3.47
N ALA A 49 8.65 -1.48 -2.98
CA ALA A 49 9.59 -0.46 -3.43
C ALA A 49 9.96 -0.62 -4.92
N ALA A 50 10.26 -1.85 -5.35
CA ALA A 50 10.59 -2.18 -6.73
C ALA A 50 9.42 -1.89 -7.67
N PHE A 51 8.21 -2.28 -7.27
CA PHE A 51 6.99 -2.00 -8.04
C PHE A 51 6.76 -0.50 -8.20
N TYR A 52 6.85 0.28 -7.12
CA TYR A 52 6.74 1.72 -7.19
C TYR A 52 7.80 2.34 -8.11
N ASN A 53 9.06 1.93 -7.96
CA ASN A 53 10.15 2.47 -8.78
C ASN A 53 9.93 2.19 -10.27
N ARG A 54 9.40 1.02 -10.62
CA ARG A 54 9.01 0.69 -11.99
C ARG A 54 7.96 1.67 -12.54
N LEU A 55 6.92 1.96 -11.76
CA LEU A 55 5.87 2.91 -12.16
C LEU A 55 6.41 4.32 -12.36
N ILE A 56 7.29 4.78 -11.47
CA ILE A 56 7.93 6.09 -11.60
C ILE A 56 8.85 6.14 -12.83
N LYS A 57 9.61 5.07 -13.11
CA LYS A 57 10.46 4.97 -14.31
C LYS A 57 9.67 5.02 -15.61
N ILE A 58 8.44 4.51 -15.61
CA ILE A 58 7.52 4.60 -16.75
C ILE A 58 6.97 6.03 -16.93
N GLY A 59 7.18 6.92 -15.94
CA GLY A 59 6.75 8.32 -16.00
C GLY A 59 5.45 8.61 -15.24
N LEU A 60 4.91 7.65 -14.48
CA LEU A 60 3.70 7.89 -13.70
C LEU A 60 3.93 8.89 -12.57
N HIS A 61 2.94 9.74 -12.34
CA HIS A 61 2.97 10.69 -11.23
C HIS A 61 2.93 9.93 -9.88
N HIS A 62 3.53 10.51 -8.84
CA HIS A 62 3.61 9.91 -7.50
C HIS A 62 2.25 9.39 -7.01
N ASN A 63 1.20 10.21 -7.11
CA ASN A 63 -0.13 9.84 -6.64
C ASN A 63 -0.72 8.65 -7.43
N GLN A 64 -0.48 8.58 -8.75
CA GLN A 64 -0.94 7.46 -9.57
C GLN A 64 -0.20 6.17 -9.20
N ALA A 65 1.12 6.26 -9.01
CA ALA A 65 1.94 5.14 -8.56
C ALA A 65 1.53 4.65 -7.15
N MET A 66 1.19 5.58 -6.24
CA MET A 66 0.68 5.24 -4.92
C MET A 66 -0.70 4.62 -4.96
N CYS A 67 -1.63 5.11 -5.79
CA CYS A 67 -2.93 4.47 -5.97
C CYS A 67 -2.81 3.04 -6.52
N ALA A 68 -1.90 2.80 -7.47
CA ALA A 68 -1.63 1.47 -7.99
C ALA A 68 -1.05 0.54 -6.91
N LEU A 69 -0.10 1.03 -6.10
CA LEU A 69 0.46 0.26 -4.99
C LEU A 69 -0.59 -0.01 -3.90
N ALA A 70 -1.42 0.99 -3.55
CA ALA A 70 -2.51 0.84 -2.59
C ALA A 70 -3.49 -0.25 -3.03
N ARG A 71 -3.85 -0.31 -4.31
CA ARG A 71 -4.67 -1.40 -4.87
C ARG A 71 -4.01 -2.77 -4.69
N LYS A 72 -2.69 -2.87 -4.91
CA LYS A 72 -1.94 -4.12 -4.69
C LYS A 72 -1.96 -4.53 -3.22
N CYS A 73 -1.78 -3.58 -2.30
CA CYS A 73 -1.91 -3.82 -0.86
C CYS A 73 -3.33 -4.25 -0.47
N SER A 74 -4.38 -3.63 -1.02
CA SER A 74 -5.78 -4.02 -0.77
C SER A 74 -6.04 -5.46 -1.20
N ALA A 75 -5.56 -5.87 -2.37
CA ALA A 75 -5.72 -7.24 -2.85
C ALA A 75 -5.04 -8.26 -1.91
N ARG A 76 -3.86 -7.93 -1.39
CA ARG A 76 -3.14 -8.74 -0.39
C ARG A 76 -3.92 -8.84 0.93
N ASN A 77 -4.40 -7.71 1.45
CA ASN A 77 -5.20 -7.67 2.67
C ASN A 77 -6.49 -8.49 2.52
N PHE A 78 -7.18 -8.38 1.38
CA PHE A 78 -8.38 -9.16 1.11
C PHE A 78 -8.08 -10.66 1.06
N ALA A 79 -7.02 -11.07 0.36
CA ALA A 79 -6.61 -12.48 0.30
C ALA A 79 -6.29 -13.03 1.71
N LEU A 80 -5.59 -12.24 2.53
CA LEU A 80 -5.29 -12.57 3.92
C LEU A 80 -6.57 -12.73 4.75
N MET A 81 -7.48 -11.74 4.71
CA MET A 81 -8.75 -11.80 5.44
C MET A 81 -9.61 -12.99 5.01
N LYS A 82 -9.62 -13.31 3.71
CA LYS A 82 -10.32 -14.49 3.18
C LYS A 82 -9.75 -15.79 3.76
N ARG A 83 -8.42 -15.92 3.86
CA ARG A 83 -7.78 -17.09 4.50
C ARG A 83 -8.13 -17.20 5.98
N ILE A 84 -8.06 -16.10 6.73
CA ILE A 84 -8.44 -16.06 8.15
C ILE A 84 -9.91 -16.47 8.33
N HIS A 85 -10.80 -15.94 7.51
CA HIS A 85 -12.23 -16.25 7.58
C HIS A 85 -12.49 -17.74 7.30
N ASN A 86 -11.85 -18.31 6.27
CA ASN A 86 -11.99 -19.72 5.92
C ASN A 86 -11.42 -20.66 6.99
N SER A 87 -10.30 -20.28 7.61
CA SER A 87 -9.69 -21.01 8.74
C SER A 87 -10.63 -21.05 9.95
N LYS A 88 -11.24 -19.91 10.33
CA LYS A 88 -12.20 -19.84 11.45
C LYS A 88 -13.47 -20.66 11.23
N ASN A 89 -13.90 -20.83 9.97
CA ASN A 89 -15.10 -21.58 9.63
C ASN A 89 -14.82 -23.08 9.34
N ASN A 90 -13.70 -23.64 9.84
CA ASN A 90 -13.31 -25.05 9.72
C ASN A 90 -13.25 -25.61 8.28
N SER A 91 -13.04 -24.77 7.27
CA SER A 91 -12.96 -25.21 5.87
C SER A 91 -11.52 -25.45 5.38
N VAL A 92 -10.50 -25.21 6.22
CA VAL A 92 -9.06 -25.30 5.84
C VAL A 92 -8.24 -25.82 7.05
N PRO A 93 -7.23 -26.70 6.87
CA PRO A 93 -6.40 -27.24 7.96
C PRO A 93 -5.60 -26.18 8.73
N GLU A 94 -5.40 -26.44 10.03
CA GLU A 94 -4.79 -25.60 11.06
C GLU A 94 -3.34 -25.12 10.78
N GLN A 95 -2.64 -25.74 9.84
CA GLN A 95 -1.25 -25.42 9.48
C GLN A 95 -1.11 -24.04 8.79
N ASP A 96 -2.20 -23.46 8.28
CA ASP A 96 -2.22 -22.16 7.61
C ASP A 96 -2.59 -20.99 8.56
N THR A 97 -2.67 -21.23 9.87
CA THR A 97 -3.25 -20.30 10.86
C THR A 97 -2.28 -19.23 11.35
N THR A 98 -0.97 -19.47 11.32
CA THR A 98 0.04 -18.47 11.72
C THR A 98 0.36 -17.53 10.56
N LEU A 99 -0.55 -16.59 10.30
CA LEU A 99 -0.42 -15.61 9.22
C LEU A 99 0.47 -14.44 9.63
N THR A 100 1.77 -14.70 9.72
CA THR A 100 2.77 -13.66 10.00
C THR A 100 3.22 -12.99 8.71
N TYR A 101 3.41 -11.67 8.74
CA TYR A 101 3.98 -10.94 7.61
C TYR A 101 5.47 -11.26 7.45
N ILE A 102 5.86 -11.80 6.30
CA ILE A 102 7.24 -12.20 6.01
C ILE A 102 7.83 -11.22 4.99
N PHE A 103 8.96 -10.60 5.34
CA PHE A 103 9.73 -9.78 4.40
C PHE A 103 10.49 -10.69 3.44
N LYS A 104 10.43 -10.36 2.16
CA LYS A 104 11.11 -11.10 1.09
C LYS A 104 11.98 -10.15 0.27
N ASP A 105 13.10 -10.67 -0.19
CA ASP A 105 13.93 -10.00 -1.18
C ASP A 105 13.32 -10.11 -2.59
N GLN A 106 13.92 -9.45 -3.58
CA GLN A 106 13.50 -9.47 -4.99
C GLN A 106 13.44 -10.89 -5.58
N ASN A 107 14.28 -11.79 -5.06
CA ASN A 107 14.35 -13.19 -5.48
C ASN A 107 13.43 -14.11 -4.65
N GLY A 108 12.61 -13.56 -3.76
CA GLY A 108 11.67 -14.31 -2.92
C GLY A 108 12.29 -14.93 -1.66
N LYS A 109 13.58 -14.74 -1.40
CA LYS A 109 14.25 -15.19 -0.17
C LYS A 109 13.71 -14.43 1.05
N ILE A 110 13.44 -15.15 2.13
CA ILE A 110 13.00 -14.57 3.41
C ILE A 110 14.15 -13.76 4.03
N ILE A 111 13.83 -12.55 4.46
CA ILE A 111 14.78 -11.61 5.07
C ILE A 111 14.20 -11.01 6.35
N GLU A 112 15.08 -10.50 7.20
CA GLU A 112 14.69 -9.71 8.36
C GLU A 112 14.19 -8.31 7.94
N SER A 113 13.30 -7.73 8.74
CA SER A 113 12.71 -6.41 8.49
C SER A 113 13.75 -5.28 8.38
N LYS A 114 14.79 -5.31 9.20
CA LYS A 114 15.88 -4.31 9.18
C LYS A 114 16.66 -4.38 7.88
N LYS A 115 17.03 -5.59 7.45
CA LYS A 115 17.71 -5.86 6.19
C LYS A 115 16.86 -5.45 4.98
N ALA A 116 15.56 -5.70 5.02
CA ALA A 116 14.63 -5.25 3.98
C ALA A 116 14.67 -3.73 3.80
N ARG A 117 14.64 -2.99 4.92
CA ARG A 117 14.71 -1.52 4.90
C ARG A 117 16.06 -1.02 4.37
N GLU A 118 17.16 -1.64 4.76
CA GLU A 118 18.50 -1.31 4.23
C GLU A 118 18.54 -1.46 2.71
N ILE A 119 18.06 -2.59 2.19
CA ILE A 119 17.98 -2.86 0.74
C ILE A 119 17.12 -1.79 0.03
N VAL A 120 15.98 -1.41 0.62
CA VAL A 120 15.10 -0.38 0.04
C VAL A 120 15.81 0.98 -0.01
N LEU A 121 16.50 1.38 1.06
CA LEU A 121 17.21 2.65 1.12
C LEU A 121 18.39 2.72 0.13
N GLU A 122 19.08 1.60 -0.04
CA GLU A 122 20.22 1.47 -0.96
C GLU A 122 19.76 1.46 -2.42
N LYS A 123 18.84 0.57 -2.79
CA LYS A 123 18.42 0.38 -4.19
C LYS A 123 17.40 1.41 -4.67
N TYR A 124 16.56 1.95 -3.77
CA TYR A 124 15.45 2.84 -4.12
C TYR A 124 15.46 4.12 -3.27
N PRO A 125 16.53 4.94 -3.35
CA PRO A 125 16.63 6.16 -2.58
C PRO A 125 15.55 7.16 -2.97
N SER A 126 15.11 7.95 -1.99
CA SER A 126 14.19 9.05 -2.23
C SER A 126 14.84 10.19 -3.02
N LYS A 127 14.05 11.01 -3.73
CA LYS A 127 14.56 12.23 -4.39
C LYS A 127 15.29 13.16 -3.41
N LYS A 128 14.74 13.31 -2.20
CA LYS A 128 15.35 14.13 -1.13
C LYS A 128 16.71 13.58 -0.69
N SER A 129 16.84 12.25 -0.53
CA SER A 129 18.12 11.64 -0.16
C SER A 129 19.16 11.79 -1.26
N LEU A 130 18.76 11.65 -2.53
CA LEU A 130 19.62 11.91 -3.68
C LEU A 130 20.08 13.38 -3.73
N GLN A 131 19.18 14.32 -3.48
CA GLN A 131 19.51 15.76 -3.46
C GLN A 131 20.50 16.10 -2.34
N LYS A 132 20.31 15.52 -1.15
CA LYS A 132 21.23 15.70 -0.01
C LYS A 132 22.62 15.11 -0.28
N GLN A 133 22.69 13.96 -0.96
CA GLN A 133 23.97 13.36 -1.38
C GLN A 133 24.72 14.26 -2.37
N LYS A 134 24.00 14.84 -3.36
CA LYS A 134 24.60 15.80 -4.30
C LYS A 134 25.17 17.02 -3.58
N GLN A 135 24.39 17.65 -2.70
CA GLN A 135 24.83 18.82 -1.92
C GLN A 135 26.09 18.53 -1.09
N ARG A 136 26.15 17.35 -0.45
CA ARG A 136 27.34 16.91 0.29
C ARG A 136 28.58 16.75 -0.59
N THR A 137 28.40 16.21 -1.79
CA THR A 137 29.51 16.00 -2.75
C THR A 137 30.05 17.33 -3.25
N THR A 138 29.15 18.29 -3.56
CA THR A 138 29.53 19.65 -3.97
C THR A 138 30.20 20.46 -2.87
N ALA A 139 29.95 20.16 -1.59
CA ALA A 139 30.57 20.86 -0.46
C ALA A 139 31.94 20.30 -0.05
N LEU A 140 32.33 19.14 -0.58
CA LEU A 140 33.63 18.48 -0.32
C LEU A 140 34.65 18.70 -1.43
N ASN A 141 34.21 19.20 -2.60
CA ASN A 141 35.04 19.57 -3.74
C ASN A 141 35.15 21.09 -3.82
#